data_AF-A0A972DJV9-F1
#
_entry.id   AF-A0A972DJV9-F1
#
_cell.length_a   1.000
_cell.length_b   1.000
_cell.length_c   1.000
_cell.angle_alpha   90.00
_cell.angle_beta   90.00
_cell.angle_gamma   90.00
#
_symmetry.space_group_name_H-M   'P 1'
#
loop_
_entity.id
_entity.type
_entity.pdbx_description
1 polymer ?
#
loop_
_entity_poly.entity_id
_entity_poly.type
_entity_poly.pdbx_seq_one_letter_code
_entity_poly.pdbx_strand_id
1 'polypeptide(L)'
;MQVTDKSKSFYKGFWQVADPKIWVASTVPMVVGVLLSVSYAKEFRLFWMVLAFVGVYLIEIGKNAINECVDYISGADRYVDTEHRTPFSGGKKTIVDGLLTVNQSAWIGVVTMALAAVIGIVFVLFREPKVIWVGLAGFFLAIIYSLP
;
A
#
# COMPACT_ATOMS: atom_id res chain seq x y z
N MET A 1 15.45 -29.19 10.41
CA MET A 1 14.10 -28.73 10.05
C MET A 1 13.68 -27.72 11.11
N GLN A 2 13.92 -26.42 10.90
CA GLN A 2 13.52 -25.42 11.90
C GLN A 2 12.01 -25.22 11.78
N VAL A 3 11.29 -25.52 12.86
CA VAL A 3 9.89 -25.14 13.02
C VAL A 3 9.87 -23.62 13.16
N THR A 4 9.84 -22.91 12.03
CA THR A 4 9.58 -21.48 12.04
C THR A 4 8.19 -21.28 12.61
N ASP A 5 8.13 -20.53 13.71
CA ASP A 5 6.87 -20.09 14.31
C ASP A 5 6.07 -19.34 13.23
N LYS A 6 5.00 -19.97 12.73
CA LYS A 6 4.18 -19.45 11.63
C LYS A 6 3.70 -18.03 11.90
N SER A 7 3.47 -17.70 13.17
CA SER A 7 3.11 -16.36 13.63
C SER A 7 4.21 -15.35 13.34
N LYS A 8 5.45 -15.64 13.78
CA LYS A 8 6.62 -14.77 13.54
C LYS A 8 6.93 -14.60 12.05
N SER A 9 6.73 -15.64 11.25
CA SER A 9 6.88 -15.58 9.80
C SER A 9 5.89 -14.61 9.17
N PHE A 10 4.61 -14.71 9.55
CA PHE A 10 3.56 -13.82 9.05
C PHE A 10 3.81 -12.36 9.44
N TYR A 11 4.14 -12.08 10.71
CA TYR A 11 4.43 -10.71 11.15
C TYR A 11 5.59 -10.08 10.39
N LYS A 12 6.68 -10.83 10.20
CA LYS A 12 7.82 -10.38 9.41
C LYS A 12 7.41 -10.10 7.96
N GLY A 13 6.64 -11.02 7.36
CA GLY A 13 6.09 -10.88 6.02
C GLY A 13 5.21 -9.63 5.88
N PHE A 14 4.28 -9.39 6.81
CA PHE A 14 3.40 -8.22 6.80
C PHE A 14 4.20 -6.91 6.80
N TRP A 15 5.18 -6.76 7.69
CA TRP A 15 5.99 -5.54 7.76
C TRP A 15 6.90 -5.36 6.55
N GLN A 16 7.38 -6.47 5.97
CA GLN A 16 8.16 -6.44 4.73
C GLN A 16 7.32 -6.03 3.51
N VAL A 17 6.06 -6.47 3.43
CA VAL A 17 5.10 -5.99 2.41
C VAL A 17 4.73 -4.53 2.65
N ALA A 18 4.47 -4.15 3.89
CA ALA A 18 4.11 -2.77 4.25
C ALA A 18 5.19 -1.77 3.83
N ASP A 19 6.46 -2.18 3.99
CA ASP A 19 7.67 -1.44 3.64
C ASP A 19 7.65 0.06 4.01
N PRO A 20 7.56 0.41 5.31
CA PRO A 20 7.39 1.81 5.75
C PRO A 20 8.47 2.78 5.24
N LYS A 21 9.65 2.27 4.87
CA LYS A 21 10.74 3.08 4.32
C LYS A 21 10.35 3.81 3.02
N ILE A 22 9.47 3.22 2.20
CA ILE A 22 9.03 3.83 0.94
C ILE A 22 7.86 4.80 1.14
N TRP A 23 7.22 4.81 2.31
CA TRP A 23 6.10 5.71 2.59
C TRP A 23 6.51 7.17 2.54
N VAL A 24 7.81 7.49 2.69
CA VAL A 24 8.36 8.84 2.55
C VAL A 24 7.92 9.50 1.23
N ALA A 25 7.84 8.73 0.14
CA ALA A 25 7.39 9.23 -1.16
C ALA A 25 5.96 9.79 -1.12
N SER A 26 5.12 9.23 -0.25
CA SER A 26 3.74 9.67 -0.02
C SER A 26 3.62 10.64 1.15
N THR A 27 4.42 10.48 2.20
CA THR A 27 4.45 11.38 3.36
C THR A 27 4.78 12.82 2.97
N VAL A 28 5.76 13.02 2.09
CA VAL A 28 6.20 14.37 1.67
C VAL A 28 5.05 15.17 1.02
N PRO A 29 4.39 14.70 -0.05
CA PRO A 29 3.27 15.45 -0.64
C PRO A 29 2.07 15.58 0.31
N MET A 30 1.84 14.62 1.20
CA MET A 30 0.80 14.73 2.21
C MET A 30 1.06 15.87 3.20
N VAL A 31 2.29 16.02 3.69
CA VAL A 31 2.68 17.14 4.56
C VAL A 31 2.47 18.47 3.83
N VAL A 32 2.85 18.56 2.56
CA VAL A 32 2.59 19.76 1.74
C VAL A 32 1.10 20.04 1.63
N GLY A 33 0.27 19.02 1.39
CA GLY A 33 -1.19 19.15 1.34
C GLY A 33 -1.80 19.63 2.66
N VAL A 34 -1.30 19.14 3.80
CA VAL A 34 -1.72 19.61 5.13
C VAL A 34 -1.35 21.08 5.33
N LEU A 35 -0.11 21.47 5.03
CA LEU A 35 0.33 22.85 5.15
C LEU A 35 -0.48 23.80 4.27
N LEU A 36 -0.78 23.38 3.03
CA LEU A 36 -1.63 24.13 2.11
C LEU A 36 -3.05 24.28 2.69
N SER A 37 -3.64 23.17 3.16
CA SER A 37 -4.96 23.19 3.80
C SER A 37 -5.02 24.15 4.98
N VAL A 38 -4.01 24.15 5.86
CA VAL A 38 -3.93 25.06 7.01
C VAL A 38 -3.78 26.50 6.55
N SER A 39 -2.99 26.76 5.51
CA SER A 39 -2.80 28.10 4.94
C SER A 39 -4.09 28.70 4.42
N TYR A 40 -4.94 27.91 3.75
CA TYR A 40 -6.24 28.36 3.23
C TYR A 40 -7.34 28.41 4.30
N ALA A 41 -7.49 27.34 5.09
CA ALA A 41 -8.57 27.22 6.06
C ALA A 41 -8.31 28.00 7.37
N LYS A 42 -7.05 28.43 7.60
CA LYS A 42 -6.59 29.04 8.86
C LYS A 42 -6.88 28.21 10.11
N GLU A 43 -7.05 26.90 9.94
CA GLU A 43 -7.37 25.96 11.00
C GLU A 43 -6.60 24.66 10.78
N PHE A 44 -6.08 24.08 11.86
CA PHE A 44 -5.47 22.76 11.85
C PHE A 44 -6.39 21.75 12.54
N ARG A 45 -6.71 20.67 11.85
CA ARG A 45 -7.56 19.60 12.39
C ARG A 45 -6.80 18.28 12.40
N LEU A 46 -6.18 17.98 13.54
CA LEU A 46 -5.32 16.81 13.76
C LEU A 46 -6.01 15.49 13.38
N PHE A 47 -7.28 15.31 13.77
CA PHE A 47 -8.04 14.10 13.47
C PHE A 47 -8.09 13.79 11.96
N TRP A 48 -8.43 14.80 11.15
CA TRP A 48 -8.52 14.63 9.70
C TRP A 48 -7.14 14.43 9.07
N MET A 49 -6.10 15.08 9.58
CA MET A 49 -4.73 14.81 9.15
C MET A 49 -4.37 13.34 9.39
N VAL A 50 -4.51 12.85 10.62
CA VAL A 50 -4.16 11.47 10.97
C VAL A 50 -4.96 10.48 10.12
N LEU A 51 -6.27 10.70 9.97
CA LEU A 51 -7.12 9.83 9.18
C LEU A 51 -6.70 9.78 7.70
N ALA A 52 -6.30 10.91 7.12
CA ALA A 52 -5.76 10.94 5.76
C ALA A 52 -4.47 10.11 5.64
N PHE A 53 -3.52 10.28 6.58
CA PHE A 53 -2.26 9.54 6.61
C PHE A 53 -2.48 8.03 6.72
N VAL A 54 -3.37 7.61 7.62
CA VAL A 54 -3.76 6.20 7.75
C VAL A 54 -4.33 5.68 6.44
N GLY A 55 -5.23 6.43 5.79
CA GLY A 55 -5.80 6.05 4.50
C GLY A 55 -4.76 5.83 3.41
N VAL A 56 -3.81 6.75 3.26
CA VAL A 56 -2.74 6.64 2.25
C VAL A 56 -1.80 5.48 2.57
N TYR A 57 -1.41 5.27 3.82
CA TYR A 57 -0.54 4.14 4.18
C TYR A 57 -1.22 2.79 4.01
N LEU A 58 -2.54 2.70 4.21
CA LEU A 58 -3.30 1.50 3.87
C LEU A 58 -3.25 1.21 2.36
N ILE A 59 -3.35 2.24 1.51
CA ILE A 59 -3.18 2.11 0.06
C ILE A 59 -1.75 1.63 -0.28
N GLU A 60 -0.72 2.20 0.35
CA GLU A 60 0.67 1.77 0.13
C GLU A 60 0.88 0.28 0.46
N ILE A 61 0.38 -0.17 1.62
CA ILE A 61 0.46 -1.58 2.03
C ILE A 61 -0.31 -2.45 1.04
N GLY A 62 -1.53 -2.05 0.68
CA GLY A 62 -2.39 -2.85 -0.20
C GLY A 62 -1.81 -2.99 -1.61
N LYS A 63 -1.27 -1.90 -2.16
CA LYS A 63 -0.61 -1.87 -3.47
C LYS A 63 0.58 -2.83 -3.49
N ASN A 64 1.43 -2.79 -2.47
CA ASN A 64 2.57 -3.71 -2.37
C ASN A 64 2.11 -5.18 -2.23
N ALA A 65 1.06 -5.45 -1.45
CA ALA A 65 0.54 -6.80 -1.25
C ALA A 65 -0.10 -7.40 -2.50
N ILE A 66 -0.81 -6.57 -3.27
CA ILE A 66 -1.38 -6.94 -4.57
C ILE A 66 -0.27 -7.18 -5.60
N ASN A 67 0.72 -6.29 -5.67
CA ASN A 67 1.87 -6.45 -6.56
C ASN A 67 2.61 -7.76 -6.28
N GLU A 68 2.86 -8.11 -5.01
CA GLU A 68 3.45 -9.41 -4.65
C GLU A 68 2.67 -10.60 -5.23
N CYS A 69 1.33 -10.54 -5.20
CA CYS A 69 0.51 -11.61 -5.76
C CYS A 69 0.65 -11.67 -7.29
N VAL A 70 0.56 -10.53 -7.96
CA VAL A 70 0.61 -10.42 -9.42
C VAL A 70 1.98 -10.84 -9.95
N ASP A 71 3.05 -10.36 -9.33
CA ASP A 71 4.44 -10.65 -9.74
C ASP A 71 4.81 -12.12 -9.49
N TYR A 72 4.31 -12.70 -8.40
CA TYR A 72 4.47 -14.12 -8.13
C TYR A 72 3.69 -15.00 -9.13
N ILE A 73 2.42 -14.68 -9.39
CA ILE A 73 1.56 -15.45 -10.29
C ILE A 73 2.04 -15.34 -11.75
N SER A 74 2.36 -14.13 -12.22
CA SER A 74 2.92 -13.90 -13.56
C SER A 74 4.28 -14.58 -13.77
N GLY A 75 4.98 -14.89 -12.68
CA GLY A 75 6.29 -15.53 -12.70
C GLY A 75 7.45 -14.55 -12.79
N ALA A 76 7.20 -13.23 -12.87
CA ALA A 76 8.24 -12.20 -12.88
C ALA A 76 9.22 -12.37 -11.73
N ASP A 77 8.71 -12.67 -10.53
CA ASP A 77 9.54 -12.89 -9.33
C ASP A 77 10.15 -14.30 -9.22
N ARG A 78 9.66 -15.26 -10.02
CA ARG A 78 10.09 -16.67 -9.95
C ARG A 78 11.36 -16.96 -10.78
N TYR A 79 11.59 -16.22 -11.86
CA TYR A 79 12.64 -16.53 -12.83
C TYR A 79 13.96 -15.77 -12.64
N VAL A 80 14.09 -14.93 -11.60
CA VAL A 80 15.37 -14.27 -11.30
C VAL A 80 16.27 -15.20 -10.50
N ASP A 81 17.34 -15.69 -11.13
CA ASP A 81 18.38 -16.52 -10.52
C ASP A 81 19.01 -15.82 -9.30
N THR A 82 19.20 -16.59 -8.24
CA THR A 82 19.86 -16.20 -6.99
C THR A 82 21.19 -15.47 -7.17
N GLU A 83 22.01 -15.84 -8.16
CA GLU A 83 23.30 -15.18 -8.41
C GLU A 83 23.18 -13.80 -9.06
N HIS A 84 22.07 -13.53 -9.75
CA HIS A 84 21.82 -12.26 -10.44
C HIS A 84 20.79 -11.38 -9.70
N ARG A 85 20.38 -11.79 -8.49
CA ARG A 85 19.45 -11.03 -7.65
C ARG A 85 20.15 -9.82 -7.04
N THR A 86 19.66 -8.64 -7.38
CA THR A 86 19.98 -7.38 -6.68
C THR A 86 18.91 -7.05 -5.63
N PRO A 87 19.16 -6.08 -4.73
CA PRO A 87 18.13 -5.52 -3.85
C PRO A 87 16.89 -4.98 -4.60
N PHE A 88 17.01 -4.74 -5.90
CA PHE A 88 15.95 -4.24 -6.78
C PHE A 88 15.34 -5.33 -7.69
N SER A 89 15.84 -6.57 -7.64
CA SER A 89 15.40 -7.65 -8.53
C SER A 89 14.24 -8.46 -7.93
N GLY A 90 13.01 -8.20 -8.38
CA GLY A 90 11.77 -8.82 -7.88
C GLY A 90 11.26 -8.15 -6.61
N GLY A 91 9.94 -8.08 -6.40
CA GLY A 91 9.23 -7.16 -5.49
C GLY A 91 9.67 -7.09 -4.02
N LYS A 92 8.73 -7.17 -3.07
CA LYS A 92 9.04 -7.31 -1.63
C LYS A 92 9.50 -8.72 -1.29
N LYS A 93 9.28 -9.69 -2.18
CA LYS A 93 9.73 -11.10 -2.13
C LYS A 93 9.20 -11.88 -0.94
N THR A 94 8.12 -11.41 -0.33
CA THR A 94 7.55 -12.04 0.86
C THR A 94 6.97 -13.43 0.56
N ILE A 95 6.46 -13.63 -0.66
CA ILE A 95 5.97 -14.93 -1.10
C ILE A 95 7.12 -15.85 -1.51
N VAL A 96 8.11 -15.31 -2.24
CA VAL A 96 9.31 -16.06 -2.68
C VAL A 96 10.15 -16.53 -1.49
N ASP A 97 10.30 -15.70 -0.46
CA ASP A 97 11.03 -16.02 0.77
C ASP A 97 10.23 -16.91 1.73
N GLY A 98 9.01 -17.30 1.36
CA GLY A 98 8.13 -18.16 2.17
C GLY A 98 7.59 -17.50 3.44
N LEU A 99 7.65 -16.16 3.54
CA LEU A 99 7.15 -15.41 4.71
C LEU A 99 5.62 -15.30 4.69
N LEU A 100 5.05 -15.11 3.50
CA LEU A 100 3.61 -15.06 3.24
C LEU A 100 3.23 -16.06 2.16
N THR A 101 2.01 -16.59 2.24
CA THR A 101 1.36 -17.27 1.12
C THR A 101 0.71 -16.26 0.18
N VAL A 102 0.46 -16.65 -1.08
CA VAL A 102 -0.31 -15.84 -2.04
C VAL A 102 -1.66 -15.40 -1.44
N ASN A 103 -2.37 -16.32 -0.78
CA ASN A 103 -3.65 -16.02 -0.15
C ASN A 103 -3.52 -15.00 1.00
N GLN A 104 -2.47 -15.09 1.82
CA GLN A 104 -2.23 -14.11 2.89
C GLN A 104 -1.92 -12.73 2.31
N SER A 105 -1.09 -12.63 1.28
CA SER A 105 -0.79 -11.35 0.62
C SER A 105 -2.04 -10.77 -0.06
N ALA A 106 -2.86 -11.60 -0.72
CA ALA A 106 -4.12 -11.17 -1.31
C ALA A 106 -5.11 -10.63 -0.25
N TRP A 107 -5.23 -11.32 0.88
CA TRP A 107 -6.08 -10.86 1.99
C TRP A 107 -5.59 -9.54 2.59
N ILE A 108 -4.27 -9.37 2.80
CA ILE A 108 -3.69 -8.10 3.23
C ILE A 108 -4.09 -7.01 2.25
N GLY A 109 -3.91 -7.25 0.94
CA GLY A 109 -4.26 -6.31 -0.13
C GLY A 109 -5.72 -5.88 -0.10
N VAL A 110 -6.65 -6.84 -0.06
CA VAL A 110 -8.10 -6.57 -0.06
C VAL A 110 -8.52 -5.82 1.19
N VAL A 111 -8.05 -6.25 2.38
CA VAL A 111 -8.45 -5.64 3.65
C VAL A 111 -7.94 -4.20 3.74
N THR A 112 -6.68 -3.93 3.41
CA THR A 112 -6.15 -2.57 3.51
C THR A 112 -6.77 -1.64 2.47
N MET A 113 -7.02 -2.12 1.24
CA MET A 113 -7.73 -1.33 0.21
C MET A 113 -9.17 -1.04 0.61
N ALA A 114 -9.89 -2.00 1.18
CA ALA A 114 -11.25 -1.79 1.68
C ALA A 114 -11.29 -0.76 2.81
N LEU A 115 -10.37 -0.84 3.77
CA LEU A 115 -10.26 0.14 4.85
C LEU A 115 -9.91 1.54 4.33
N ALA A 116 -9.00 1.64 3.36
CA ALA A 116 -8.68 2.90 2.70
C ALA A 116 -9.89 3.49 1.96
N ALA A 117 -10.68 2.65 1.28
CA ALA A 117 -11.90 3.08 0.61
C ALA A 117 -12.94 3.59 1.61
N VAL A 118 -13.12 2.93 2.76
CA VAL A 118 -13.99 3.41 3.84
C VAL A 118 -13.54 4.78 4.34
N ILE A 119 -12.24 4.98 4.56
CA ILE A 119 -11.68 6.29 4.93
C ILE A 119 -11.99 7.34 3.86
N GLY A 120 -11.78 7.01 2.58
CA GLY A 120 -12.13 7.91 1.46
C GLY A 120 -13.60 8.31 1.47
N ILE A 121 -14.52 7.36 1.69
CA ILE A 121 -15.95 7.62 1.81
C ILE A 121 -16.25 8.55 3.00
N VAL A 122 -15.59 8.36 4.15
CA VAL A 122 -15.72 9.26 5.30
C VAL A 122 -15.30 10.70 4.94
N PHE A 123 -14.22 10.88 4.17
CA PHE A 123 -13.84 12.22 3.69
C PHE A 123 -14.88 12.84 2.75
N VAL A 124 -15.44 12.04 1.83
CA VAL A 124 -16.47 12.49 0.89
C VAL A 124 -17.72 12.96 1.63
N LEU A 125 -18.15 12.22 2.66
CA LEU A 125 -19.38 12.52 3.39
C LEU A 125 -19.24 13.68 4.37
N PHE A 126 -18.08 13.83 5.02
CA PHE A 126 -17.93 14.73 6.18
C PHE A 126 -17.00 15.92 5.95
N ARG A 127 -16.21 15.96 4.86
CA ARG A 127 -15.21 17.01 4.65
C ARG A 127 -15.21 17.63 3.26
N GLU A 128 -14.90 16.84 2.23
CA GLU A 128 -14.74 17.35 0.88
C GLU A 128 -15.25 16.32 -0.12
N PRO A 129 -16.51 16.44 -0.58
CA PRO A 129 -17.10 15.52 -1.53
C PRO A 129 -16.29 15.35 -2.82
N LYS A 130 -15.54 16.38 -3.25
CA LYS A 130 -14.73 16.33 -4.47
C LYS A 130 -13.56 15.33 -4.40
N VAL A 131 -13.20 14.84 -3.22
CA VAL A 131 -12.20 13.76 -3.06
C VAL A 131 -12.59 12.50 -3.85
N ILE A 132 -13.89 12.27 -4.08
CA ILE A 132 -14.38 11.17 -4.93
C ILE A 132 -13.73 11.20 -6.32
N TRP A 133 -13.52 12.39 -6.91
CA TRP A 133 -12.94 12.53 -8.23
C TRP A 133 -11.47 12.16 -8.26
N VAL A 134 -10.74 12.46 -7.19
CA VAL A 134 -9.34 12.07 -7.04
C VAL A 134 -9.24 10.55 -6.91
N GLY A 135 -10.11 9.93 -6.11
CA GLY A 135 -10.18 8.47 -5.96
C GLY A 135 -10.50 7.76 -7.28
N LEU A 136 -11.51 8.26 -8.02
CA LEU A 136 -11.87 7.73 -9.34
C LEU A 136 -10.71 7.89 -10.34
N ALA A 137 -10.08 9.07 -10.41
CA ALA A 137 -8.94 9.30 -11.28
C ALA A 137 -7.78 8.35 -10.97
N GLY A 138 -7.46 8.15 -9.69
CA GLY A 138 -6.43 7.19 -9.27
C GLY A 138 -6.76 5.75 -9.69
N PHE A 139 -8.01 5.33 -9.55
CA PHE A 139 -8.48 4.02 -9.99
C PHE A 139 -8.36 3.85 -11.52
N PHE A 140 -8.81 4.84 -12.30
CA PHE A 140 -8.68 4.81 -13.76
C PHE A 140 -7.22 4.78 -14.21
N LEU A 141 -6.35 5.59 -13.60
CA LEU A 141 -4.92 5.58 -13.89
C LEU A 141 -4.29 4.22 -13.59
N ALA A 142 -4.67 3.58 -12.49
CA ALA A 142 -4.21 2.23 -12.17
C ALA A 142 -4.63 1.21 -13.24
N ILE A 143 -5.89 1.27 -13.71
CA ILE A 143 -6.37 0.41 -14.80
C ILE A 143 -5.56 0.65 -16.07
N ILE A 144 -5.45 1.90 -16.52
CA ILE A 144 -4.77 2.25 -17.77
C ILE A 144 -3.29 1.88 -17.71
N TYR A 145 -2.66 2.02 -16.56
CA TYR A 145 -1.27 1.61 -16.36
C TYR A 145 -1.07 0.08 -16.42
N SER A 146 -2.10 -0.70 -16.04
CA SER A 146 -2.03 -2.17 -15.98
C SER A 146 -2.60 -2.88 -17.21
N LEU A 147 -3.30 -2.18 -18.10
CA LEU A 147 -3.78 -2.72 -19.38
C LEU A 147 -2.69 -2.59 -20.46
N PRO A 148 -2.55 -3.57 -21.38
CA PRO A 148 -1.58 -3.53 -22.46
C PRO A 148 -1.88 -2.48 -23.54
#